data_AF-V5BIM8-F1
#
_entry.id   AF-V5BIM8-F1
#
_cell.length_a   1.000
_cell.length_b   1.000
_cell.length_c   1.000
_cell.angle_alpha   90.00
_cell.angle_beta   90.00
_cell.angle_gamma   90.00
#
_symmetry.space_group_name_H-M   'P 1'
#
loop_
_entity.id
_entity.type
_entity.pdbx_description
1 polymer ?
#
loop_
_entity_poly.entity_id
_entity_poly.type
_entity_poly.pdbx_seq_one_letter_code
_entity_poly.pdbx_strand_id
1 'polypeptide(L)'
;MQTERQTHTYTHAERERGGGRGGEGTGRVMPTWLNVAEKPSVAKELSLVLSNGTCRMGNSLSRFNPVFEFDFEGKQMLCTSVAGHLMNDEFPPETRSWQNYPLVNLFTASITKHVKPEMEPVKKNLEALGRRSSNLVLWMDCDREGENICFEVMQVVQGVNRSISIFRAHFSALTRRDLLSAVRGLKAPNKALSDAVEARQEIDLRIGAVFSRFQTIKFRDAFSGMPRVLSFGPCQIPTLGFVVRRHREREGFVQEDFFYFGDASRTNCLPRLPGVCI
;
A
#
# COMPACT_ATOMS: atom_id res chain seq x y z
N MET A 1 -4.92 35.57 8.45
CA MET A 1 -4.72 35.61 6.98
C MET A 1 -5.50 34.45 6.41
N GLN A 2 -6.69 34.74 5.90
CA GLN A 2 -7.62 33.77 5.33
C GLN A 2 -7.11 33.40 3.93
N THR A 3 -7.10 32.12 3.60
CA THR A 3 -7.07 31.67 2.20
C THR A 3 -8.06 30.54 2.01
N GLU A 4 -8.83 30.68 0.94
CA GLU A 4 -10.16 30.13 0.73
C GLU A 4 -10.15 28.63 0.40
N ARG A 5 -11.20 27.94 0.88
CA ARG A 5 -11.58 26.61 0.43
C ARG A 5 -12.32 26.76 -0.90
N GLN A 6 -11.75 26.24 -1.99
CA GLN A 6 -12.49 26.02 -3.23
C GLN A 6 -13.00 24.57 -3.26
N THR A 7 -14.27 24.39 -2.92
CA THR A 7 -15.04 23.18 -3.21
C THR A 7 -15.56 23.26 -4.64
N HIS A 8 -15.02 22.46 -5.55
CA HIS A 8 -15.61 22.27 -6.88
C HIS A 8 -16.61 21.10 -6.84
N THR A 9 -17.89 21.46 -6.88
CA THR A 9 -19.02 20.57 -7.11
C THR A 9 -19.08 20.20 -8.60
N TYR A 10 -18.91 18.91 -8.92
CA TYR A 10 -19.15 18.39 -10.28
C TYR A 10 -20.66 18.11 -10.45
N THR A 11 -21.35 18.95 -11.21
CA THR A 11 -22.73 18.70 -11.65
C THR A 11 -22.75 17.82 -12.89
N HIS A 12 -23.38 16.65 -12.79
CA HIS A 12 -23.80 15.84 -13.93
C HIS A 12 -24.86 16.58 -14.73
N ALA A 13 -24.66 16.72 -16.04
CA ALA A 13 -25.70 17.13 -16.98
C ALA A 13 -25.69 16.14 -18.16
N GLU A 14 -26.56 15.13 -18.09
CA GLU A 14 -26.95 14.32 -19.23
C GLU A 14 -27.92 15.14 -20.09
N ARG A 15 -27.62 15.29 -21.38
CA ARG A 15 -28.57 15.79 -22.37
C ARG A 15 -28.67 14.78 -23.50
N GLU A 16 -29.78 14.03 -23.48
CA GLU A 16 -30.27 13.27 -24.62
C GLU A 16 -30.73 14.22 -25.73
N ARG A 17 -30.24 14.00 -26.97
CA ARG A 17 -30.96 14.36 -28.20
C ARG A 17 -30.69 13.28 -29.24
N GLY A 18 -31.75 12.59 -29.64
CA GLY A 18 -31.76 11.68 -30.76
C GLY A 18 -31.89 12.40 -32.12
N GLY A 19 -31.53 11.67 -33.18
CA GLY A 19 -32.04 11.89 -34.53
C GLY A 19 -30.99 12.04 -35.63
N GLY A 20 -30.80 10.97 -36.43
CA GLY A 20 -30.70 11.12 -37.89
C GLY A 20 -29.36 10.84 -38.60
N ARG A 21 -29.30 9.67 -39.25
CA ARG A 21 -28.74 9.35 -40.58
C ARG A 21 -27.24 9.59 -40.88
N GLY A 22 -26.57 8.45 -41.12
CA GLY A 22 -25.84 8.16 -42.37
C GLY A 22 -24.55 8.93 -42.64
N GLY A 23 -23.42 8.22 -42.57
CA GLY A 23 -22.16 8.69 -43.17
C GLY A 23 -20.92 8.19 -42.46
N GLU A 24 -20.16 7.35 -43.16
CA GLU A 24 -18.71 7.17 -43.04
C GLU A 24 -18.16 6.50 -41.76
N GLY A 25 -17.68 5.28 -41.95
CA GLY A 25 -16.88 4.54 -40.99
C GLY A 25 -15.54 5.22 -40.73
N THR A 26 -15.53 6.25 -39.90
CA THR A 26 -14.34 6.60 -39.12
C THR A 26 -14.09 5.43 -38.18
N GLY A 27 -13.03 4.66 -38.40
CA GLY A 27 -12.63 3.58 -37.50
C GLY A 27 -12.48 4.15 -36.09
N ARG A 28 -13.50 3.94 -35.24
CA ARG A 28 -13.52 4.46 -33.88
C ARG A 28 -12.41 3.75 -33.12
N VAL A 29 -11.28 4.43 -32.97
CA VAL A 29 -10.14 3.93 -32.19
C VAL A 29 -10.67 3.61 -30.79
N MET A 30 -10.60 2.33 -30.42
CA MET A 30 -11.05 1.90 -29.09
C MET A 30 -10.20 2.60 -28.02
N PRO A 31 -10.81 3.20 -26.99
CA PRO A 31 -10.05 3.86 -25.95
C PRO A 31 -9.23 2.82 -25.16
N THR A 32 -7.95 3.13 -24.96
CA THR A 32 -7.03 2.29 -24.20
C THR A 32 -7.06 2.64 -22.71
N TRP A 33 -7.32 1.64 -21.88
CA TRP A 33 -7.47 1.76 -20.42
C TRP A 33 -6.33 1.00 -19.74
N LEU A 34 -5.48 1.72 -19.01
CA LEU A 34 -4.45 1.14 -18.17
C LEU A 34 -5.07 0.68 -16.85
N ASN A 35 -4.91 -0.59 -16.50
CA ASN A 35 -5.37 -1.19 -15.25
C ASN A 35 -4.14 -1.60 -14.45
N VAL A 36 -4.00 -1.13 -13.22
CA VAL A 36 -2.83 -1.41 -12.38
C VAL A 36 -3.26 -2.04 -11.07
N ALA A 37 -2.83 -3.26 -10.82
CA ALA A 37 -3.04 -3.97 -9.55
C ALA A 37 -1.83 -3.87 -8.62
N GLU A 38 -2.01 -4.20 -7.34
CA GLU A 38 -0.93 -4.13 -6.34
C GLU A 38 0.18 -5.18 -6.55
N LYS A 39 -0.18 -6.35 -7.09
CA LYS A 39 0.71 -7.51 -7.24
C LYS A 39 0.46 -8.25 -8.56
N PRO A 40 1.47 -8.95 -9.12
CA PRO A 40 1.32 -9.69 -10.38
C PRO A 40 0.21 -10.74 -10.40
N SER A 41 0.00 -11.45 -9.28
CA SER A 41 -1.06 -12.45 -9.15
C SER A 41 -2.45 -11.83 -9.30
N VAL A 42 -2.68 -10.67 -8.70
CA VAL A 42 -3.96 -9.94 -8.79
C VAL A 42 -4.22 -9.48 -10.21
N ALA A 43 -3.22 -8.90 -10.90
CA ALA A 43 -3.35 -8.50 -12.29
C ALA A 43 -3.69 -9.68 -13.22
N LYS A 44 -3.08 -10.85 -12.97
CA LYS A 44 -3.35 -12.07 -13.74
C LYS A 44 -4.79 -12.54 -13.55
N GLU A 45 -5.25 -12.68 -12.31
CA GLU A 45 -6.63 -13.12 -12.01
C GLU A 45 -7.66 -12.12 -12.53
N LEU A 46 -7.43 -10.82 -12.34
CA LEU A 46 -8.27 -9.76 -12.89
C LEU A 46 -8.41 -9.89 -14.41
N SER A 47 -7.29 -10.07 -15.11
CA SER A 47 -7.26 -10.19 -16.57
C SER A 47 -7.97 -11.46 -17.04
N LEU A 48 -7.75 -12.59 -16.35
CA LEU A 48 -8.40 -13.87 -16.66
C LEU A 48 -9.92 -13.75 -16.54
N VAL A 49 -10.40 -13.18 -15.44
CA VAL A 49 -11.82 -13.04 -15.14
C VAL A 49 -12.52 -12.08 -16.11
N LEU A 50 -11.95 -10.89 -16.32
CA LEU A 50 -12.58 -9.86 -17.16
C LEU A 50 -12.52 -10.21 -18.66
N SER A 51 -11.50 -10.95 -19.10
CA SER A 51 -11.37 -11.38 -20.50
C SER A 51 -12.07 -12.70 -20.82
N ASN A 52 -12.70 -13.38 -19.86
CA ASN A 52 -13.14 -14.78 -20.01
C ASN A 52 -12.01 -15.73 -20.49
N GLY A 53 -10.78 -15.50 -20.04
CA GLY A 53 -9.62 -16.32 -20.42
C GLY A 53 -9.03 -16.02 -21.79
N THR A 54 -9.46 -14.95 -22.46
CA THR A 54 -8.98 -14.57 -23.81
C THR A 54 -7.83 -13.55 -23.78
N CYS A 55 -7.32 -13.17 -22.61
CA CYS A 55 -6.22 -12.23 -22.51
C CYS A 55 -4.93 -12.75 -23.14
N ARG A 56 -4.20 -11.85 -23.81
CA ARG A 56 -2.86 -12.11 -24.37
C ARG A 56 -1.78 -11.44 -23.54
N MET A 57 -0.58 -12.00 -23.52
CA MET A 57 0.57 -11.31 -22.93
C MET A 57 1.09 -10.26 -23.91
N GLY A 58 1.23 -9.03 -23.42
CA GLY A 58 1.85 -7.91 -24.12
C GLY A 58 3.33 -7.73 -23.73
N ASN A 59 3.95 -6.70 -24.31
CA ASN A 59 5.32 -6.34 -23.99
C ASN A 59 5.38 -5.66 -22.61
N SER A 60 6.26 -6.15 -21.74
CA SER A 60 6.56 -5.54 -20.44
C SER A 60 8.03 -5.16 -20.33
N LEU A 61 8.29 -4.00 -19.73
CA LEU A 61 9.64 -3.56 -19.37
C LEU A 61 10.10 -4.10 -18.00
N SER A 62 9.19 -4.72 -17.24
CA SER A 62 9.52 -5.41 -15.98
C SER A 62 9.41 -6.93 -16.16
N ARG A 63 10.45 -7.65 -15.75
CA ARG A 63 10.48 -9.13 -15.80
C ARG A 63 9.39 -9.78 -14.95
N PHE A 64 9.00 -9.15 -13.85
CA PHE A 64 8.09 -9.75 -12.85
C PHE A 64 6.67 -9.17 -12.91
N ASN A 65 6.44 -8.11 -13.67
CA ASN A 65 5.14 -7.46 -13.80
C ASN A 65 4.69 -7.58 -15.27
N PRO A 66 4.04 -8.69 -15.65
CA PRO A 66 3.56 -8.87 -17.01
C PRO A 66 2.50 -7.83 -17.36
N VAL A 67 2.29 -7.65 -18.66
CA VAL A 67 1.18 -6.87 -19.22
C VAL A 67 0.23 -7.85 -19.88
N PHE A 68 -1.04 -7.80 -19.51
CA PHE A 68 -2.11 -8.57 -20.12
C PHE A 68 -3.00 -7.63 -20.93
N GLU A 69 -3.23 -7.97 -22.19
CA GLU A 69 -4.06 -7.19 -23.09
C GLU A 69 -5.35 -7.96 -23.41
N PHE A 70 -6.49 -7.29 -23.36
CA PHE A 70 -7.79 -7.86 -23.72
C PHE A 70 -8.80 -6.76 -24.02
N ASP A 71 -9.86 -7.11 -24.73
CA ASP A 71 -10.98 -6.20 -24.97
C ASP A 71 -12.07 -6.40 -23.92
N PHE A 72 -12.61 -5.31 -23.39
CA PHE A 72 -13.72 -5.34 -22.43
C PHE A 72 -14.70 -4.20 -22.72
N GLU A 73 -15.94 -4.55 -23.07
CA GLU A 73 -17.03 -3.59 -23.29
C GLU A 73 -16.62 -2.39 -24.19
N GLY A 74 -15.99 -2.71 -25.35
CA GLY A 74 -15.57 -1.72 -26.35
C GLY A 74 -14.30 -0.92 -25.99
N LYS A 75 -13.54 -1.38 -24.99
CA LYS A 75 -12.30 -0.73 -24.50
C LYS A 75 -11.15 -1.72 -24.64
N GLN A 76 -9.98 -1.21 -25.00
CA GLN A 76 -8.75 -1.99 -24.95
C GLN A 76 -8.17 -1.89 -23.54
N MET A 77 -8.10 -3.00 -22.83
CA MET A 77 -7.57 -3.07 -21.47
C MET A 77 -6.09 -3.48 -21.50
N LEU A 78 -5.22 -2.65 -20.92
CA LEU A 78 -3.83 -2.98 -20.64
C LEU A 78 -3.71 -3.19 -19.14
N CYS A 79 -3.67 -4.44 -18.69
CA CYS A 79 -3.61 -4.78 -17.28
C CYS A 79 -2.19 -5.16 -16.85
N THR A 80 -1.66 -4.46 -15.86
CA THR A 80 -0.35 -4.75 -15.27
C THR A 80 -0.41 -4.60 -13.75
N SER A 81 0.74 -4.65 -13.09
CA SER A 81 0.83 -4.53 -11.64
C SER A 81 2.07 -3.77 -11.20
N VAL A 82 2.03 -3.27 -9.97
CA VAL A 82 3.23 -3.00 -9.17
C VAL A 82 3.60 -4.24 -8.35
N ALA A 83 4.55 -4.12 -7.41
CA ALA A 83 4.91 -5.16 -6.47
C ALA A 83 4.95 -4.59 -5.04
N GLY A 84 3.80 -4.07 -4.59
CA GLY A 84 3.71 -3.24 -3.37
C GLY A 84 4.18 -1.79 -3.61
N HIS A 85 4.65 -1.11 -2.56
CA HIS A 85 5.12 0.28 -2.63
C HIS A 85 6.22 0.47 -3.67
N LEU A 86 6.00 1.41 -4.58
CA LEU A 86 6.90 1.85 -5.62
C LEU A 86 7.95 2.83 -5.08
N MET A 87 7.57 3.62 -4.08
CA MET A 87 8.40 4.69 -3.52
C MET A 87 8.85 4.40 -2.09
N ASN A 88 9.89 5.11 -1.66
CA ASN A 88 10.36 5.15 -0.27
C ASN A 88 10.58 6.60 0.15
N ASP A 89 10.29 6.86 1.42
CA ASP A 89 10.66 8.09 2.11
C ASP A 89 12.13 8.05 2.55
N GLU A 90 12.88 9.06 2.15
CA GLU A 90 14.27 9.23 2.58
C GLU A 90 14.52 10.64 3.13
N PHE A 91 15.30 10.69 4.20
CA PHE A 91 15.90 11.94 4.63
C PHE A 91 16.97 12.41 3.63
N PRO A 92 17.26 13.71 3.59
CA PRO A 92 18.29 14.26 2.72
C PRO A 92 19.67 13.63 3.00
N PRO A 93 20.56 13.52 1.99
CA PRO A 93 21.87 12.87 2.12
C PRO A 93 22.75 13.43 3.26
N GLU A 94 22.65 14.73 3.56
CA GLU A 94 23.36 15.41 4.65
C GLU A 94 23.02 14.85 6.04
N THR A 95 21.86 14.22 6.18
CA THR A 95 21.42 13.59 7.45
C THR A 95 22.07 12.22 7.68
N ARG A 96 22.84 11.68 6.72
CA ARG A 96 23.42 10.32 6.82
C ARG A 96 24.44 10.18 7.94
N SER A 97 25.15 11.24 8.31
CA SER A 97 26.11 11.20 9.42
C SER A 97 25.40 11.28 10.77
N TRP A 98 25.39 10.19 11.52
CA TRP A 98 24.74 10.13 12.84
C TRP A 98 25.48 10.95 13.89
N GLN A 99 26.79 11.13 13.74
CA GLN A 99 27.65 11.84 14.70
C GLN A 99 27.63 13.35 14.48
N ASN A 100 27.57 13.79 13.22
CA ASN A 100 27.76 15.20 12.86
C ASN A 100 26.44 15.93 12.63
N TYR A 101 25.34 15.21 12.36
CA TYR A 101 24.03 15.83 12.14
C TYR A 101 23.25 15.96 13.46
N PRO A 102 22.81 17.17 13.85
CA PRO A 102 22.02 17.35 15.06
C PRO A 102 20.71 16.55 15.01
N LEU A 103 20.52 15.61 15.93
CA LEU A 103 19.37 14.69 15.89
C LEU A 103 18.03 15.41 15.97
N VAL A 104 17.93 16.52 16.70
CA VAL A 104 16.71 17.33 16.83
C VAL A 104 16.25 17.86 15.46
N ASN A 105 17.18 18.13 14.55
CA ASN A 105 16.85 18.64 13.22
C ASN A 105 16.16 17.59 12.34
N LEU A 106 16.25 16.30 12.68
CA LEU A 106 15.51 15.24 11.95
C LEU A 106 13.99 15.36 12.13
N PHE A 107 13.50 16.06 13.16
CA PHE A 107 12.06 16.32 13.31
C PHE A 107 11.52 17.28 12.24
N THR A 108 12.37 18.16 11.70
CA THR A 108 11.98 19.19 10.73
C THR A 108 12.64 19.03 9.36
N ALA A 109 13.58 18.09 9.22
CA ALA A 109 14.25 17.81 7.94
C ALA A 109 13.23 17.45 6.85
N SER A 110 13.42 18.00 5.64
CA SER A 110 12.54 17.75 4.50
C SER A 110 12.69 16.32 4.00
N ILE A 111 11.66 15.50 4.15
CA ILE A 111 11.64 14.13 3.64
C ILE A 111 11.27 14.16 2.16
N THR A 112 11.92 13.32 1.37
CA THR A 112 11.67 13.22 -0.07
C THR A 112 11.33 11.79 -0.45
N LYS A 113 10.36 11.63 -1.36
CA LYS A 113 9.99 10.34 -1.92
C LYS A 113 10.74 10.07 -3.21
N HIS A 114 11.33 8.89 -3.30
CA HIS A 114 12.01 8.40 -4.50
C HIS A 114 11.51 7.02 -4.87
N VAL A 115 11.47 6.74 -6.18
CA VAL A 115 11.21 5.38 -6.66
C VAL A 115 12.39 4.50 -6.27
N LYS A 116 12.10 3.33 -5.71
CA LYS A 116 13.13 2.37 -5.33
C LYS A 116 13.93 1.93 -6.56
N PRO A 117 15.27 1.82 -6.49
CA PRO A 117 16.08 1.43 -7.65
C PRO A 117 15.63 0.12 -8.31
N GLU A 118 15.23 -0.87 -7.50
CA GLU A 118 14.71 -2.16 -7.96
C GLU A 118 13.35 -2.07 -8.66
N MET A 119 12.60 -0.98 -8.44
CA MET A 119 11.29 -0.74 -9.06
C MET A 119 11.36 0.18 -10.28
N GLU A 120 12.54 0.66 -10.67
CA GLU A 120 12.71 1.51 -11.86
C GLU A 120 12.17 0.84 -13.15
N PRO A 121 12.32 -0.48 -13.38
CA PRO A 121 11.67 -1.15 -14.51
C PRO A 121 10.13 -1.08 -14.46
N VAL A 122 9.54 -1.17 -13.27
CA VAL A 122 8.08 -1.06 -13.05
C VAL A 122 7.62 0.36 -13.39
N LYS A 123 8.31 1.38 -12.88
CA LYS A 123 8.04 2.78 -13.20
C LYS A 123 8.10 3.03 -14.71
N LYS A 124 9.16 2.58 -15.40
CA LYS A 124 9.28 2.69 -16.87
C LYS A 124 8.14 1.98 -17.60
N ASN A 125 7.71 0.82 -17.10
CA ASN A 125 6.56 0.09 -17.64
C ASN A 125 5.25 0.92 -17.49
N LEU A 126 5.00 1.46 -16.31
CA LEU A 126 3.83 2.33 -16.05
C LEU A 126 3.85 3.58 -16.92
N GLU A 127 5.00 4.22 -17.09
CA GLU A 127 5.13 5.39 -17.96
C GLU A 127 4.87 5.04 -19.43
N ALA A 128 5.43 3.93 -19.93
CA ALA A 128 5.22 3.49 -21.31
C ALA A 128 3.74 3.19 -21.60
N LEU A 129 3.06 2.52 -20.68
CA LEU A 129 1.63 2.20 -20.78
C LEU A 129 0.76 3.46 -20.58
N GLY A 130 1.14 4.34 -19.67
CA GLY A 130 0.44 5.59 -19.37
C GLY A 130 0.41 6.57 -20.55
N ARG A 131 1.51 6.67 -21.32
CA ARG A 131 1.59 7.52 -22.52
C ARG A 131 0.60 7.13 -23.62
N ARG A 132 0.19 5.86 -23.68
CA ARG A 132 -0.76 5.34 -24.68
C ARG A 132 -2.19 5.14 -24.17
N SER A 133 -2.45 5.45 -22.90
CA SER A 133 -3.74 5.20 -22.27
C SER A 133 -4.49 6.50 -22.02
N SER A 134 -5.80 6.50 -22.26
CA SER A 134 -6.66 7.65 -21.96
C SER A 134 -7.23 7.60 -20.55
N ASN A 135 -7.26 6.41 -19.95
CA ASN A 135 -7.82 6.17 -18.62
C ASN A 135 -6.87 5.28 -17.80
N LEU A 136 -6.80 5.53 -16.49
CA LEU A 136 -6.11 4.71 -15.50
C LEU A 136 -7.12 4.19 -14.49
N VAL A 137 -7.19 2.88 -14.31
CA VAL A 137 -8.01 2.20 -13.32
C VAL A 137 -7.11 1.52 -12.29
N LEU A 138 -7.31 1.87 -11.02
CA LEU A 138 -6.52 1.43 -9.89
C LEU A 138 -7.22 0.25 -9.20
N TRP A 139 -6.50 -0.88 -9.13
CA TRP A 139 -6.96 -2.18 -8.64
C TRP A 139 -6.11 -2.66 -7.44
N MET A 140 -5.65 -1.73 -6.62
CA MET A 140 -4.95 -2.05 -5.37
C MET A 140 -5.92 -2.63 -4.34
N ASP A 141 -5.40 -3.32 -3.32
CA ASP A 141 -6.22 -3.86 -2.25
C ASP A 141 -7.03 -2.72 -1.57
N CYS A 142 -8.26 -3.00 -1.14
CA CYS A 142 -9.20 -1.97 -0.65
C CYS A 142 -8.96 -1.63 0.83
N ASP A 143 -7.72 -1.28 1.16
CA ASP A 143 -7.30 -0.79 2.47
C ASP A 143 -6.51 0.54 2.35
N ARG A 144 -6.00 1.04 3.47
CA ARG A 144 -5.26 2.31 3.50
C ARG A 144 -3.93 2.25 2.72
N GLU A 145 -3.21 1.13 2.82
CA GLU A 145 -1.91 0.98 2.16
C GLU A 145 -2.10 0.87 0.64
N GLY A 146 -3.10 0.11 0.20
CA GLY A 146 -3.50 0.03 -1.20
C GLY A 146 -3.95 1.39 -1.75
N GLU A 147 -4.66 2.19 -0.95
CA GLU A 147 -5.01 3.57 -1.34
C GLU A 147 -3.76 4.46 -1.43
N ASN A 148 -2.75 4.26 -0.59
CA ASN A 148 -1.50 5.00 -0.73
C ASN A 148 -0.73 4.65 -2.00
N ILE A 149 -0.63 3.35 -2.30
CA ILE A 149 -0.02 2.84 -3.53
C ILE A 149 -0.77 3.36 -4.78
N CYS A 150 -2.08 3.55 -4.70
CA CYS A 150 -2.85 4.22 -5.76
C CYS A 150 -2.25 5.60 -6.10
N PHE A 151 -1.95 6.42 -5.10
CA PHE A 151 -1.38 7.75 -5.32
C PHE A 151 0.07 7.71 -5.80
N GLU A 152 0.89 6.74 -5.39
CA GLU A 152 2.23 6.52 -5.95
C GLU A 152 2.17 6.21 -7.46
N VAL A 153 1.25 5.33 -7.87
CA VAL A 153 1.05 4.99 -9.29
C VAL A 153 0.50 6.18 -10.08
N MET A 154 -0.45 6.92 -9.51
CA MET A 154 -0.98 8.15 -10.12
C MET A 154 0.14 9.15 -10.38
N GLN A 155 1.02 9.40 -9.40
CA GLN A 155 2.13 10.33 -9.54
C GLN A 155 3.04 9.97 -10.72
N VAL A 156 3.37 8.68 -10.89
CA VAL A 156 4.21 8.22 -12.01
C VAL A 156 3.50 8.37 -13.35
N VAL A 157 2.25 7.93 -13.45
CA VAL A 157 1.50 7.95 -14.71
C VAL A 157 1.15 9.38 -15.14
N GLN A 158 0.70 10.22 -14.21
CA GLN A 158 0.40 11.64 -14.47
C GLN A 158 1.66 12.46 -14.76
N GLY A 159 2.83 12.00 -14.32
CA GLY A 159 4.12 12.58 -14.69
C GLY A 159 4.39 12.57 -16.19
N VAL A 160 3.84 11.59 -16.93
CA VAL A 160 3.98 11.46 -18.38
C VAL A 160 2.71 11.75 -19.17
N ASN A 161 1.54 11.69 -18.53
CA ASN A 161 0.24 11.97 -19.14
C ASN A 161 -0.68 12.69 -18.15
N ARG A 162 -0.65 14.02 -18.13
CA ARG A 162 -1.44 14.85 -17.19
C ARG A 162 -2.94 14.84 -17.46
N SER A 163 -3.36 14.50 -18.69
CA SER A 163 -4.76 14.47 -19.11
C SER A 163 -5.47 13.14 -18.85
N ILE A 164 -4.76 12.14 -18.32
CA ILE A 164 -5.32 10.82 -18.09
C ILE A 164 -6.44 10.87 -17.03
N SER A 165 -7.58 10.24 -17.34
CA SER A 165 -8.70 10.14 -16.39
C SER A 165 -8.42 9.03 -15.37
N ILE A 166 -8.59 9.32 -14.08
CA ILE A 166 -8.24 8.41 -12.98
C ILE A 166 -9.50 7.80 -12.37
N PHE A 167 -9.47 6.49 -12.18
CA PHE A 167 -10.54 5.72 -11.58
C PHE A 167 -9.99 4.72 -10.57
N ARG A 168 -10.79 4.45 -9.54
CA ARG A 168 -10.53 3.49 -8.46
C ARG A 168 -11.61 2.43 -8.46
N ALA A 169 -11.22 1.18 -8.71
CA ALA A 169 -12.10 0.02 -8.60
C ALA A 169 -12.19 -0.43 -7.13
N HIS A 170 -13.39 -0.69 -6.61
CA HIS A 170 -13.57 -1.20 -5.25
C HIS A 170 -14.07 -2.64 -5.30
N PHE A 171 -13.34 -3.55 -4.68
CA PHE A 171 -13.65 -4.98 -4.63
C PHE A 171 -13.21 -5.55 -3.27
N SER A 172 -13.83 -6.64 -2.84
CA SER A 172 -13.52 -7.36 -1.61
C SER A 172 -12.98 -8.77 -1.88
N ALA A 173 -13.18 -9.30 -3.10
CA ALA A 173 -12.68 -10.60 -3.51
C ALA A 173 -12.40 -10.67 -5.02
N LEU A 174 -11.47 -11.54 -5.42
CA LEU A 174 -11.15 -11.79 -6.84
C LEU A 174 -12.16 -12.75 -7.49
N THR A 175 -13.45 -12.51 -7.27
CA THR A 175 -14.53 -13.30 -7.90
C THR A 175 -15.09 -12.58 -9.11
N ARG A 176 -15.61 -13.34 -10.07
CA ARG A 176 -16.23 -12.79 -11.29
C ARG A 176 -17.29 -11.72 -11.02
N ARG A 177 -18.20 -12.00 -10.08
CA ARG A 177 -19.28 -11.07 -9.72
C ARG A 177 -18.72 -9.76 -9.19
N ASP A 178 -17.75 -9.84 -8.29
CA ASP A 178 -17.22 -8.68 -7.60
C ASP A 178 -16.37 -7.81 -8.53
N LEU A 179 -15.50 -8.42 -9.35
CA LEU A 179 -14.68 -7.70 -10.33
C LEU A 179 -15.53 -7.02 -11.43
N LEU A 180 -16.59 -7.67 -11.90
CA LEU A 180 -17.52 -7.07 -12.85
C LEU A 180 -18.32 -5.92 -12.23
N SER A 181 -18.69 -6.03 -10.96
CA SER A 181 -19.33 -4.93 -10.23
C SER A 181 -18.35 -3.75 -10.07
N ALA A 182 -17.10 -4.04 -9.71
CA ALA A 182 -16.06 -3.04 -9.50
C ALA A 182 -15.74 -2.24 -10.76
N VAL A 183 -15.55 -2.89 -11.92
CA VAL A 183 -15.22 -2.23 -13.19
C VAL A 183 -16.38 -1.38 -13.74
N ARG A 184 -17.62 -1.71 -13.40
CA ARG A 184 -18.81 -0.94 -13.79
C ARG A 184 -19.14 0.18 -12.80
N GLY A 185 -18.72 0.06 -11.55
CA GLY A 185 -18.95 1.02 -10.46
C GLY A 185 -17.70 1.77 -10.03
N LEU A 186 -16.91 2.25 -11.00
CA LEU A 186 -15.65 2.98 -10.73
C LEU A 186 -15.90 4.29 -9.99
N LYS A 187 -14.97 4.63 -9.07
CA LYS A 187 -15.04 5.83 -8.23
C LYS A 187 -13.73 6.64 -8.34
N ALA A 188 -13.68 7.79 -7.67
CA ALA A 188 -12.42 8.50 -7.47
C ALA A 188 -11.61 7.87 -6.31
N PRO A 189 -10.27 7.92 -6.35
CA PRO A 189 -9.43 7.53 -5.23
C PRO A 189 -9.60 8.50 -4.05
N ASN A 190 -9.46 7.99 -2.83
CA ASN A 190 -9.67 8.71 -1.58
C ASN A 190 -8.34 9.20 -0.99
N LYS A 191 -8.03 10.48 -1.22
CA LYS A 191 -6.79 11.11 -0.76
C LYS A 191 -6.62 11.08 0.76
N ALA A 192 -7.70 11.18 1.54
CA ALA A 192 -7.60 11.20 2.99
C ALA A 192 -7.08 9.88 3.59
N LEU A 193 -7.33 8.74 2.93
CA LEU A 193 -6.79 7.44 3.37
C LEU A 193 -5.29 7.35 3.09
N SER A 194 -4.85 7.84 1.93
CA SER A 194 -3.43 7.95 1.58
C SER A 194 -2.72 8.92 2.53
N ASP A 195 -3.26 10.11 2.78
CA ASP A 195 -2.68 11.09 3.71
C ASP A 195 -2.49 10.53 5.13
N ALA A 196 -3.39 9.65 5.58
CA ALA A 196 -3.24 8.97 6.87
C ALA A 196 -2.05 7.98 6.88
N VAL A 197 -1.75 7.32 5.76
CA VAL A 197 -0.57 6.46 5.61
C VAL A 197 0.70 7.31 5.55
N GLU A 198 0.70 8.37 4.75
CA GLU A 198 1.81 9.32 4.65
C GLU A 198 2.20 9.88 6.03
N ALA A 199 1.21 10.36 6.79
CA ALA A 199 1.42 10.88 8.13
C ALA A 199 2.02 9.82 9.06
N ARG A 200 1.52 8.58 9.01
CA ARG A 200 2.05 7.48 9.81
C ARG A 200 3.49 7.15 9.43
N GLN A 201 3.79 7.02 8.14
CA GLN A 201 5.12 6.73 7.62
C GLN A 201 6.12 7.81 8.06
N GLU A 202 5.75 9.08 7.96
CA GLU A 202 6.58 10.19 8.39
C GLU A 202 6.82 10.20 9.91
N ILE A 203 5.78 9.98 10.73
CA ILE A 203 5.90 9.87 12.19
C ILE A 203 6.85 8.73 12.56
N ASP A 204 6.65 7.55 11.98
CA ASP A 204 7.46 6.36 12.25
C ASP A 204 8.92 6.59 11.84
N LEU A 205 9.17 7.19 10.67
CA LEU A 205 10.51 7.50 10.18
C LEU A 205 11.22 8.52 11.08
N ARG A 206 10.56 9.63 11.44
CA ARG A 206 11.14 10.69 12.27
C ARG A 206 11.45 10.19 13.68
N ILE A 207 10.45 9.66 14.37
CA ILE A 207 10.61 9.17 15.74
C ILE A 207 11.62 8.02 15.76
N GLY A 208 11.47 7.06 14.85
CA GLY A 208 12.37 5.92 14.75
C GLY A 208 13.81 6.35 14.52
N ALA A 209 14.07 7.25 13.57
CA ALA A 209 15.41 7.74 13.28
C ALA A 209 16.02 8.52 14.46
N VAL A 210 15.27 9.45 15.07
CA VAL A 210 15.79 10.27 16.18
C VAL A 210 16.19 9.39 17.37
N PHE A 211 15.25 8.58 17.86
CA PHE A 211 15.49 7.80 19.07
C PHE A 211 16.47 6.65 18.85
N SER A 212 16.40 5.95 17.70
CA SER A 212 17.37 4.89 17.38
C SER A 212 18.80 5.44 17.31
N ARG A 213 19.00 6.58 16.65
CA ARG A 213 20.32 7.21 16.55
C ARG A 213 20.81 7.68 17.92
N PHE A 214 19.95 8.35 18.68
CA PHE A 214 20.27 8.83 20.03
C PHE A 214 20.75 7.69 20.93
N GLN A 215 19.96 6.63 21.07
CA GLN A 215 20.30 5.54 21.97
C GLN A 215 21.52 4.75 21.46
N THR A 216 21.65 4.57 20.15
CA THR A 216 22.82 3.90 19.56
C THR A 216 24.11 4.66 19.84
N ILE A 217 24.12 5.99 19.67
CA ILE A 217 25.31 6.81 19.94
C ILE A 217 25.62 6.83 21.44
N LYS A 218 24.58 7.08 22.26
CA LYS A 218 24.74 7.26 23.71
C LYS A 218 25.22 5.99 24.42
N PHE A 219 24.77 4.82 23.99
CA PHE A 219 25.06 3.55 24.65
C PHE A 219 26.02 2.65 23.87
N ARG A 220 26.68 3.18 22.84
CA ARG A 220 27.62 2.42 21.99
C ARG A 220 28.65 1.64 22.80
N ASP A 221 29.30 2.30 23.76
CA ASP A 221 30.41 1.69 24.51
C ASP A 221 29.91 0.74 25.60
N ALA A 222 28.72 1.01 26.16
CA ALA A 222 28.08 0.16 27.17
C ALA A 222 27.65 -1.21 26.62
N PHE A 223 27.42 -1.30 25.31
CA PHE A 223 26.98 -2.52 24.62
C PHE A 223 27.99 -2.98 23.57
N SER A 224 29.29 -2.88 23.85
CA SER A 224 30.41 -3.14 22.92
C SER A 224 30.53 -4.58 22.35
N GLY A 225 29.57 -5.47 22.63
CA GLY A 225 29.44 -6.81 22.04
C GLY A 225 28.06 -7.15 21.45
N MET A 226 27.14 -6.18 21.36
CA MET A 226 25.78 -6.35 20.82
C MET A 226 25.65 -5.72 19.43
N PRO A 227 24.55 -6.01 18.68
CA PRO A 227 24.31 -5.39 17.37
C PRO A 227 24.47 -3.88 17.41
N ARG A 228 25.13 -3.35 16.37
CA ARG A 228 25.60 -1.95 16.29
C ARG A 228 24.49 -0.90 16.37
N VAL A 229 23.24 -1.27 16.15
CA VAL A 229 22.09 -0.36 16.17
C VAL A 229 21.08 -0.85 17.19
N LEU A 230 20.84 0.01 18.17
CA LEU A 230 19.72 -0.13 19.08
C LEU A 230 18.54 0.56 18.38
N SER A 231 17.54 -0.20 17.93
CA SER A 231 16.35 0.36 17.27
C SER A 231 15.28 0.83 18.26
N PHE A 232 14.59 1.89 17.88
CA PHE A 232 13.41 2.42 18.55
C PHE A 232 12.31 2.57 17.51
N GLY A 233 11.09 2.15 17.86
CA GLY A 233 9.90 2.40 17.07
C GLY A 233 8.73 2.75 17.98
N PRO A 234 7.89 3.73 17.63
CA PRO A 234 6.78 4.17 18.49
C PRO A 234 5.78 3.06 18.80
N CYS A 235 5.62 2.08 17.90
CA CYS A 235 4.82 0.86 18.14
C CYS A 235 5.67 -0.33 18.64
N GLN A 236 6.92 -0.45 18.19
CA GLN A 236 7.83 -1.54 18.58
C GLN A 236 8.09 -1.55 20.09
N ILE A 237 8.32 -0.37 20.70
CA ILE A 237 8.69 -0.25 22.11
C ILE A 237 7.55 -0.63 23.07
N PRO A 238 6.30 -0.13 22.90
CA PRO A 238 5.16 -0.60 23.67
C PRO A 238 4.92 -2.10 23.52
N THR A 239 5.11 -2.64 22.30
CA THR A 239 4.95 -4.08 22.04
C THR A 239 5.95 -4.92 22.84
N LEU A 240 7.23 -4.53 22.84
CA LEU A 240 8.24 -5.15 23.71
C LEU A 240 7.88 -5.01 25.20
N GLY A 241 7.29 -3.88 25.57
CA GLY A 241 6.80 -3.62 26.93
C GLY A 241 5.83 -4.67 27.45
N PHE A 242 4.95 -5.24 26.61
CA PHE A 242 4.06 -6.33 27.02
C PHE A 242 4.83 -7.60 27.40
N VAL A 243 5.83 -7.97 26.60
CA VAL A 243 6.66 -9.16 26.85
C VAL A 243 7.47 -8.98 28.13
N VAL A 244 8.12 -7.82 28.30
CA VAL A 244 8.92 -7.52 29.50
C VAL A 244 8.05 -7.48 30.75
N ARG A 245 6.85 -6.87 30.67
CA ARG A 245 5.90 -6.85 31.79
C ARG A 245 5.54 -8.28 32.20
N ARG A 246 5.18 -9.11 31.24
CA ARG A 246 4.81 -10.50 31.51
C ARG A 246 5.94 -11.31 32.13
N HIS A 247 7.16 -11.11 31.64
CA HIS A 247 8.34 -11.74 32.22
C HIS A 247 8.52 -11.35 33.70
N ARG A 248 8.40 -10.07 34.04
CA ARG A 248 8.49 -9.58 35.42
C ARG A 248 7.37 -10.09 36.32
N GLU A 249 6.14 -10.20 35.81
CA GLU A 249 5.01 -10.79 36.54
C GLU A 249 5.31 -12.24 36.94
N ARG A 250 5.96 -13.02 36.06
CA ARG A 250 6.37 -14.39 36.37
C ARG A 250 7.52 -14.46 37.36
N GLU A 251 8.53 -13.60 37.21
CA GLU A 251 9.67 -13.55 38.14
C GLU A 251 9.24 -13.15 39.56
N GLY A 252 8.27 -12.25 39.67
CA GLY A 252 7.69 -11.80 40.93
C GLY A 252 6.54 -12.67 41.44
N PHE A 253 6.20 -13.77 40.77
CA PHE A 253 5.09 -14.62 41.18
C PHE A 253 5.47 -15.43 42.42
N VAL A 254 4.74 -15.21 43.51
CA VAL A 254 4.84 -16.01 44.73
C VAL A 254 3.78 -17.09 44.67
N GLN A 255 4.22 -18.35 44.65
CA GLN A 255 3.32 -19.51 44.66
C GLN A 255 2.61 -19.61 46.02
N GLU A 256 1.29 -19.81 45.98
CA GLU A 256 0.47 -20.05 47.15
C GLU A 256 -0.26 -21.38 47.01
N ASP A 257 -0.21 -22.18 48.08
CA ASP A 257 -0.95 -23.44 48.14
C ASP A 257 -2.44 -23.15 48.23
N PHE A 258 -3.26 -23.91 47.50
CA PHE A 258 -4.71 -23.84 47.58
C PHE A 258 -5.33 -25.23 47.59
N PHE A 259 -6.49 -25.34 48.23
CA PHE A 259 -7.29 -26.56 48.27
C PHE A 259 -8.48 -26.43 47.34
N TYR A 260 -8.84 -27.51 46.64
CA TYR A 260 -10.08 -27.59 45.86
C TYR A 260 -10.71 -28.98 46.03
N PHE A 261 -12.04 -29.04 45.94
CA PHE A 261 -12.77 -30.31 45.94
C PHE A 261 -12.88 -30.82 44.50
N GLY A 262 -12.27 -31.96 44.21
CA GLY A 262 -12.38 -32.66 42.93
C GLY A 262 -13.14 -33.98 43.06
N ASP A 263 -14.12 -34.22 42.20
CA ASP A 263 -14.80 -35.52 42.12
C ASP A 263 -13.94 -36.52 41.32
N ALA A 264 -13.53 -37.60 41.96
CA ALA A 264 -12.70 -38.66 41.37
C ALA A 264 -13.48 -39.67 40.51
N SER A 265 -14.82 -39.55 40.41
CA SER A 265 -15.68 -40.51 39.71
C SER A 265 -15.58 -40.47 38.17
N ARG A 266 -14.90 -39.46 37.59
CA ARG A 266 -14.61 -39.39 36.14
C ARG A 266 -13.17 -39.78 35.84
N THR A 267 -12.94 -41.06 35.58
CA THR A 267 -11.64 -41.69 35.25
C THR A 267 -10.94 -41.23 33.97
N ASN A 268 -11.31 -40.09 33.34
CA ASN A 268 -10.59 -39.67 32.13
C ASN A 268 -10.64 -38.17 31.77
N CYS A 269 -10.67 -37.28 32.76
CA CYS A 269 -10.47 -35.84 32.51
C CYS A 269 -9.71 -35.21 33.68
N LEU A 270 -8.43 -35.56 33.86
CA LEU A 270 -7.49 -34.58 34.38
C LEU A 270 -7.29 -33.56 33.24
N PRO A 271 -7.74 -32.30 33.35
CA PRO A 271 -7.02 -31.28 32.61
C PRO A 271 -5.61 -31.34 33.20
N ARG A 272 -4.61 -31.60 32.37
CA ARG A 272 -3.22 -31.26 32.72
C ARG A 272 -3.31 -29.85 33.27
N LEU A 273 -3.13 -29.65 34.58
CA LEU A 273 -2.90 -28.31 35.11
C LEU A 273 -1.56 -27.91 34.49
N PRO A 274 -1.54 -27.11 33.43
CA PRO A 274 -0.27 -26.62 32.94
C PRO A 274 0.21 -25.71 34.06
N GLY A 275 1.48 -25.85 34.44
CA GLY A 275 2.16 -24.78 35.14
C GLY A 275 1.73 -23.48 34.49
N VAL A 276 1.17 -22.60 35.32
CA VAL A 276 0.55 -21.34 34.97
C VAL A 276 1.50 -20.61 34.02
N CYS A 277 1.25 -20.78 32.72
CA CYS A 277 1.90 -20.04 31.66
C CYS A 277 1.24 -18.66 31.66
N ILE A 278 1.73 -17.79 32.54
CA ILE A 278 1.68 -16.36 32.27
C ILE A 278 2.77 -16.08 31.23
#